data_AF-H9F5J4-F1
#
_entry.id   AF-H9F5J4-F1
#
_cell.length_a   1.000
_cell.length_b   1.000
_cell.length_c   1.000
_cell.angle_alpha   90.00
_cell.angle_beta   90.00
_cell.angle_gamma   90.00
#
_symmetry.space_group_name_H-M   'P 1'
#
loop_
_entity.id
_entity.type
_entity.pdbx_description
1 polymer ?
#
loop_
_entity_poly.entity_id
_entity_poly.type
_entity_poly.pdbx_seq_one_letter_code
_entity_poly.pdbx_strand_id
1 'polypeptide(L)'
;LKILHSQVAGRLIVHAEELAQMWKVVNLPADLFNSVMNVGRFTEEIEWLKFLALACSALGVTITKTLKILCEVLSCDHNGGSPRIPFSTFQFLYTYIAEVDGEISASHVSRMLNYIEQEVIGPDGIITVNDFTQNPRVRLE
;
A
#
# COMPACT_ATOMS: atom_id res chain seq x y z
N LEU A 1 8.56 4.39 7.52
CA LEU A 1 7.89 4.36 6.19
C LEU A 1 7.24 5.69 5.80
N LYS A 2 6.44 6.35 6.64
CA LYS A 2 5.85 7.67 6.31
C LYS A 2 6.88 8.76 5.95
N ILE A 3 7.96 8.85 6.73
CA ILE A 3 9.08 9.78 6.43
C ILE A 3 9.73 9.44 5.09
N LEU A 4 9.98 8.14 4.83
CA LEU A 4 10.55 7.67 3.57
C LEU A 4 9.64 8.02 2.37
N HIS A 5 8.33 7.84 2.51
CA HIS A 5 7.36 8.24 1.49
C HIS A 5 7.40 9.74 1.19
N SER A 6 7.53 10.57 2.22
CA SER A 6 7.72 12.02 2.06
C SER A 6 9.01 12.35 1.28
N GLN A 7 10.13 11.65 1.56
CA GLN A 7 11.40 11.84 0.86
C GLN A 7 11.36 11.43 -0.62
N VAL A 8 10.54 10.44 -0.98
CA VAL A 8 10.32 10.05 -2.38
C VAL A 8 9.58 11.14 -3.17
N ALA A 9 8.87 12.05 -2.48
CA ALA A 9 8.29 13.26 -3.04
C ALA A 9 7.37 13.03 -4.25
N GLY A 10 6.53 11.99 -4.19
CA GLY A 10 5.53 11.68 -5.22
C GLY A 10 6.09 11.01 -6.49
N ARG A 11 7.38 10.64 -6.53
CA ARG A 11 7.95 9.89 -7.64
C ARG A 11 7.35 8.48 -7.73
N LEU A 12 7.03 8.06 -8.95
CA LEU A 12 6.52 6.72 -9.25
C LEU A 12 7.64 5.68 -9.32
N ILE A 13 8.80 6.09 -9.83
CA ILE A 13 10.01 5.28 -9.96
C ILE A 13 11.13 5.90 -9.13
N VAL A 14 11.87 5.07 -8.40
CA VAL A 14 13.05 5.47 -7.61
C VAL A 14 14.19 4.52 -7.94
N HIS A 15 15.42 5.02 -8.03
CA HIS A 15 16.59 4.18 -8.21
C HIS A 15 16.96 3.45 -6.92
N ALA A 16 17.38 2.19 -7.03
CA ALA A 16 17.68 1.34 -5.88
C ALA A 16 18.78 1.91 -4.97
N GLU A 17 19.84 2.48 -5.54
CA GLU A 17 20.92 3.11 -4.78
C GLU A 17 20.41 4.30 -3.96
N GLU A 18 19.62 5.17 -4.59
CA GLU A 18 19.01 6.33 -3.92
C GLU A 18 18.07 5.87 -2.80
N LEU A 19 17.23 4.87 -3.07
CA LEU A 19 16.30 4.33 -2.09
C LEU A 19 17.03 3.70 -0.90
N ALA A 20 18.13 2.98 -1.13
CA ALA A 20 18.95 2.41 -0.06
C ALA A 20 19.56 3.51 0.84
N GLN A 21 20.00 4.63 0.26
CA GLN A 21 20.49 5.76 1.05
C GLN A 21 19.37 6.39 1.88
N MET A 22 18.20 6.65 1.28
CA MET A 22 17.04 7.18 2.01
C MET A 22 16.62 6.23 3.15
N TRP A 23 16.59 4.92 2.89
CA TRP A 23 16.25 3.88 3.86
C TRP A 23 17.21 3.89 5.07
N LYS A 24 18.51 4.04 4.81
CA LYS A 24 19.53 4.16 5.86
C LYS A 24 19.37 5.43 6.67
N VAL A 25 19.08 6.57 6.03
CA VAL A 25 18.87 7.87 6.70
C VAL A 25 17.69 7.81 7.68
N VAL A 26 16.62 7.10 7.34
CA VAL A 26 15.46 6.90 8.23
C VAL A 26 15.65 5.76 9.24
N ASN A 27 16.86 5.17 9.32
CA ASN A 27 17.27 4.14 10.27
C ASN A 27 16.35 2.89 10.29
N LEU A 28 15.88 2.46 9.12
CA LEU A 28 15.11 1.22 8.99
C LEU A 28 16.04 0.01 8.85
N PRO A 29 15.63 -1.20 9.32
CA PRO A 29 16.48 -2.39 9.29
C PRO A 29 16.92 -2.77 7.87
N ALA A 30 18.20 -3.09 7.69
CA ALA A 30 18.76 -3.48 6.40
C ALA A 30 18.23 -4.83 5.92
N ASP A 31 18.00 -5.78 6.84
CA ASP A 31 17.44 -7.09 6.50
C ASP A 31 16.02 -6.99 5.94
N LEU A 32 15.22 -6.04 6.46
CA LEU A 32 13.90 -5.75 5.94
C LEU A 32 14.00 -5.19 4.51
N PHE A 33 14.92 -4.26 4.26
CA PHE A 33 15.15 -3.74 2.91
C PHE A 33 15.48 -4.85 1.92
N ASN A 34 16.45 -5.71 2.27
CA ASN A 34 16.88 -6.82 1.42
C ASN A 34 15.74 -7.82 1.17
N SER A 35 14.94 -8.13 2.20
CA SER A 35 13.76 -8.98 2.05
C SER A 35 12.76 -8.38 1.05
N VAL A 36 12.43 -7.10 1.19
CA VAL A 36 11.52 -6.39 0.27
C VAL A 36 12.05 -6.37 -1.16
N MET A 37 13.35 -6.08 -1.34
CA MET A 37 14.01 -6.11 -2.65
C MET A 37 13.89 -7.49 -3.31
N ASN A 38 14.12 -8.56 -2.54
CA ASN A 38 14.05 -9.93 -3.04
C ASN A 38 12.62 -10.37 -3.36
N VAL A 39 11.65 -10.10 -2.49
CA VAL A 39 10.24 -10.47 -2.70
C VAL A 39 9.68 -9.74 -3.93
N GLY A 40 9.94 -8.44 -4.05
CA GLY A 40 9.49 -7.65 -5.20
C GLY A 40 10.31 -7.86 -6.47
N ARG A 41 11.40 -8.63 -6.40
CA ARG A 41 12.36 -8.84 -7.50
C ARG A 41 12.82 -7.52 -8.13
N PHE A 42 12.99 -6.51 -7.28
CA PHE A 42 13.38 -5.18 -7.72
C PHE A 42 14.84 -5.17 -8.17
N THR A 43 15.14 -4.38 -9.19
CA THR A 43 16.50 -4.22 -9.73
C THR A 43 16.94 -2.76 -9.59
N GLU A 44 17.29 -2.09 -10.68
CA GLU A 44 17.80 -0.71 -10.64
C GLU A 44 16.68 0.32 -10.49
N GLU A 45 15.58 0.15 -11.22
CA GLU A 45 14.40 1.01 -11.17
C GLU A 45 13.29 0.32 -10.37
N ILE A 46 12.78 1.03 -9.37
CA ILE A 46 11.81 0.49 -8.41
C ILE A 46 10.51 1.25 -8.53
N GLU A 47 9.43 0.54 -8.83
CA GLU A 47 8.07 1.07 -8.69
C GLU A 47 7.77 1.31 -7.21
N TRP A 48 7.70 2.59 -6.85
CA TRP A 48 7.67 3.03 -5.47
C TRP A 48 6.50 2.44 -4.67
N LEU A 49 5.29 2.44 -5.23
CA LEU A 49 4.12 1.90 -4.55
C LEU A 49 4.20 0.39 -4.32
N LYS A 50 4.82 -0.36 -5.24
CA LYS A 50 5.04 -1.80 -5.08
C LYS A 50 6.03 -2.08 -3.96
N PHE A 51 7.15 -1.34 -3.95
CA PHE A 51 8.14 -1.44 -2.88
C PHE A 51 7.51 -1.10 -1.52
N LEU A 52 6.75 0.00 -1.46
CA LEU A 52 6.10 0.43 -0.24
C LEU A 52 5.05 -0.59 0.25
N ALA A 53 4.29 -1.20 -0.67
CA ALA A 53 3.32 -2.23 -0.35
C ALA A 53 3.98 -3.43 0.35
N LEU A 54 5.11 -3.90 -0.17
CA LEU A 54 5.87 -5.01 0.43
C LEU A 54 6.53 -4.62 1.76
N ALA A 55 7.04 -3.39 1.86
CA ALA A 55 7.60 -2.90 3.12
C ALA A 55 6.52 -2.79 4.22
N CYS A 56 5.30 -2.40 3.86
CA CYS A 56 4.15 -2.38 4.77
C CYS A 56 3.63 -3.79 5.08
N SER A 57 3.66 -4.73 4.13
CA SER A 57 3.18 -6.10 4.36
C SER A 57 4.07 -6.84 5.35
N ALA A 58 5.37 -6.56 5.38
CA ALA A 58 6.26 -7.08 6.41
C ALA A 58 5.91 -6.62 7.85
N LEU A 59 5.12 -5.54 7.99
CA LEU A 59 4.60 -5.04 9.28
C LEU A 59 3.18 -5.52 9.56
N GLY A 60 2.39 -5.82 8.52
CA GLY A 60 1.00 -6.21 8.59
C GLY A 60 0.83 -7.72 8.51
N VAL A 61 0.25 -8.33 9.54
CA VAL A 61 0.02 -9.80 9.55
C VAL A 61 -1.09 -10.27 8.60
N THR A 62 -1.89 -9.35 8.04
CA THR A 62 -2.93 -9.66 7.05
C THR A 62 -3.01 -8.58 5.96
N ILE A 63 -3.69 -8.86 4.85
CA ILE A 63 -3.91 -7.91 3.76
C ILE A 63 -4.68 -6.68 4.26
N THR A 64 -5.73 -6.89 5.06
CA THR A 64 -6.51 -5.78 5.63
C THR A 64 -5.64 -4.85 6.48
N LYS A 65 -4.76 -5.42 7.33
CA LYS A 65 -3.83 -4.63 8.15
C LYS A 65 -2.79 -3.92 7.30
N THR A 66 -2.28 -4.58 6.26
CA THR A 66 -1.30 -3.99 5.33
C THR A 66 -1.89 -2.78 4.60
N LEU A 67 -3.11 -2.91 4.07
CA LEU A 67 -3.80 -1.80 3.39
C LEU A 67 -4.12 -0.65 4.33
N LYS A 68 -4.46 -0.93 5.59
CA LYS A 68 -4.60 0.10 6.62
C LYS A 68 -3.29 0.88 6.83
N ILE A 69 -2.16 0.19 7.01
CA ILE A 69 -0.84 0.83 7.18
C ILE A 69 -0.49 1.65 5.94
N LEU A 70 -0.79 1.15 4.73
CA LEU A 70 -0.58 1.87 3.48
C LEU A 70 -1.39 3.16 3.43
N CYS A 71 -2.68 3.13 3.75
CA CYS A 71 -3.50 4.34 3.83
C CYS A 71 -2.88 5.33 4.83
N GLU A 72 -2.47 4.89 6.02
CA GLU A 72 -1.83 5.77 7.02
C GLU A 72 -0.53 6.43 6.53
N VAL A 73 0.29 5.68 5.78
CA VAL A 73 1.56 6.14 5.21
C VAL A 73 1.32 7.12 4.04
N LEU A 74 0.37 6.82 3.17
CA LEU A 74 0.07 7.57 1.95
C LEU A 74 -0.82 8.79 2.17
N SER A 75 -1.60 8.82 3.26
CA SER A 75 -2.48 9.95 3.56
C SER A 75 -1.72 11.23 3.89
N CYS A 76 -2.07 12.28 3.17
CA CYS A 76 -1.53 13.64 3.33
C CYS A 76 -2.15 14.43 4.49
N ASP A 77 -3.27 14.00 5.07
CA ASP A 77 -4.01 14.83 6.02
C ASP A 77 -3.35 14.90 7.41
N HIS A 78 -3.06 16.14 7.82
CA HIS A 78 -2.63 16.51 9.17
C HIS A 78 -3.80 16.91 10.09
N ASN A 79 -5.04 16.94 9.56
CA ASN A 79 -6.22 17.48 10.24
C ASN A 79 -6.99 16.46 11.12
N GLY A 80 -6.39 15.32 11.46
CA GLY A 80 -6.97 14.36 12.40
C GLY A 80 -8.17 13.54 11.88
N GLY A 81 -8.46 13.60 10.57
CA GLY A 81 -9.44 12.73 9.92
C GLY A 81 -8.94 11.30 9.71
N SER A 82 -9.84 10.38 9.38
CA SER A 82 -9.47 9.00 9.01
C SER A 82 -8.54 9.02 7.79
N PRO A 83 -7.46 8.21 7.76
CA PRO A 83 -6.58 8.13 6.61
C PRO A 83 -7.38 7.80 5.35
N ARG A 84 -7.18 8.61 4.32
CA ARG A 84 -7.83 8.52 3.02
C ARG A 84 -6.83 8.63 1.87
N ILE A 85 -7.10 7.91 0.80
CA ILE A 85 -6.31 7.89 -0.44
C ILE A 85 -7.24 7.82 -1.66
N PRO A 86 -6.77 8.17 -2.86
CA PRO A 86 -7.51 7.89 -4.09
C PRO A 86 -7.81 6.39 -4.21
N PHE A 87 -9.02 6.05 -4.65
CA PHE A 87 -9.42 4.66 -4.80
C PHE A 87 -8.60 3.91 -5.83
N SER A 88 -8.19 4.57 -6.91
CA SER A 88 -7.28 3.99 -7.91
C SER A 88 -5.96 3.51 -7.29
N THR A 89 -5.43 4.26 -6.32
CA THR A 89 -4.26 3.85 -5.54
C THR A 89 -4.56 2.62 -4.69
N PHE A 90 -5.72 2.58 -4.02
CA PHE A 90 -6.14 1.41 -3.25
C PHE A 90 -6.34 0.17 -4.13
N GLN A 91 -6.97 0.30 -5.30
CA GLN A 91 -7.15 -0.77 -6.28
C GLN A 91 -5.81 -1.38 -6.69
N PHE A 92 -4.84 -0.53 -7.03
CA PHE A 92 -3.48 -0.95 -7.38
C PHE A 92 -2.83 -1.74 -6.23
N LEU A 93 -2.88 -1.20 -5.00
CA LEU A 93 -2.25 -1.80 -3.83
C LEU A 93 -2.88 -3.14 -3.44
N TYR A 94 -4.22 -3.20 -3.38
CA TYR A 94 -4.91 -4.44 -3.02
C TYR A 94 -4.67 -5.54 -4.05
N THR A 95 -4.73 -5.19 -5.34
CA THR A 95 -4.44 -6.14 -6.42
C THR A 95 -3.01 -6.67 -6.33
N TYR A 96 -2.04 -5.78 -6.16
CA TYR A 96 -0.63 -6.16 -6.10
C TYR A 96 -0.31 -7.02 -4.86
N ILE A 97 -0.84 -6.67 -3.69
CA ILE A 97 -0.61 -7.47 -2.47
C ILE A 97 -1.26 -8.85 -2.60
N ALA A 98 -2.49 -8.93 -3.09
CA ALA A 98 -3.18 -10.20 -3.29
C ALA A 98 -2.45 -11.10 -4.32
N GLU A 99 -1.87 -10.52 -5.37
CA GLU A 99 -1.05 -11.26 -6.34
C GLU A 99 0.23 -11.82 -5.71
N VAL A 100 0.92 -11.02 -4.89
CA VAL A 100 2.15 -11.45 -4.21
C VAL A 100 1.87 -12.49 -3.14
N ASP A 101 0.78 -12.32 -2.38
CA ASP A 101 0.34 -13.25 -1.33
C ASP A 101 -0.13 -14.59 -1.90
N GLY A 102 -0.87 -14.56 -3.02
CA GLY A 102 -1.28 -15.73 -3.77
C GLY A 102 -2.41 -16.55 -3.13
N GLU A 103 -2.88 -16.22 -1.92
CA GLU A 103 -3.99 -16.91 -1.27
C GLU A 103 -5.35 -16.42 -1.79
N ILE A 104 -5.41 -15.20 -2.32
CA ILE A 104 -6.64 -14.57 -2.79
C ILE A 104 -6.74 -14.61 -4.31
N SER A 105 -7.82 -15.25 -4.80
CA SER A 105 -8.08 -15.31 -6.25
C SER A 105 -8.34 -13.92 -6.85
N ALA A 106 -7.87 -13.71 -8.09
CA ALA A 106 -8.14 -12.47 -8.83
C ALA A 106 -9.65 -12.15 -8.96
N SER A 107 -10.50 -13.17 -9.07
CA SER A 107 -11.96 -12.99 -9.14
C SER A 107 -12.55 -12.45 -7.83
N HIS A 108 -11.98 -12.83 -6.68
CA HIS A 108 -12.35 -12.27 -5.38
C HIS A 108 -11.92 -10.80 -5.27
N VAL A 109 -10.68 -10.50 -5.65
CA VAL A 109 -10.16 -9.12 -5.70
C VAL A 109 -11.06 -8.24 -6.57
N SER A 110 -11.34 -8.65 -7.82
CA SER A 110 -12.20 -7.89 -8.72
C SER A 110 -13.61 -7.71 -8.17
N ARG A 111 -14.21 -8.75 -7.56
CA ARG A 111 -15.54 -8.65 -6.94
C ARG A 111 -15.57 -7.61 -5.84
N MET A 112 -14.56 -7.63 -4.95
CA MET A 112 -14.48 -6.68 -3.83
C MET A 112 -14.22 -5.25 -4.31
N LEU A 113 -13.33 -5.06 -5.29
CA LEU A 113 -13.08 -3.73 -5.86
C LEU A 113 -14.33 -3.16 -6.54
N ASN A 114 -15.05 -3.96 -7.32
CA ASN A 114 -16.32 -3.53 -7.93
C ASN A 114 -17.36 -3.16 -6.86
N TYR A 115 -17.49 -3.95 -5.79
CA TYR A 115 -18.42 -3.64 -4.69
C TYR A 115 -18.06 -2.32 -4.01
N ILE A 116 -16.78 -2.11 -3.69
CA ILE A 116 -16.30 -0.88 -3.05
C ILE A 116 -16.55 0.33 -3.94
N GLU A 117 -16.27 0.23 -5.25
CA GLU A 117 -16.46 1.33 -6.20
C GLU A 117 -17.93 1.75 -6.35
N GLN A 118 -18.85 0.77 -6.39
CA GLN A 118 -20.27 1.04 -6.65
C GLN A 118 -21.06 1.41 -5.37
N GLU A 119 -20.73 0.79 -4.24
CA GLU A 119 -21.59 0.81 -3.05
C GLU A 119 -20.97 1.52 -1.84
N VAL A 120 -19.67 1.81 -1.88
CA VAL A 120 -18.95 2.35 -0.71
C VAL A 120 -18.39 3.73 -0.99
N ILE A 121 -17.81 3.94 -2.17
CA ILE A 121 -17.12 5.19 -2.50
C ILE A 121 -18.08 6.19 -3.14
N GLY A 122 -17.93 7.46 -2.73
CA GLY A 122 -18.68 8.57 -3.31
C GLY A 122 -18.09 9.08 -4.63
N PRO A 123 -18.70 10.12 -5.23
CA PRO A 123 -18.24 10.68 -6.51
C PRO A 123 -16.84 11.34 -6.44
N ASP A 124 -16.28 11.52 -5.25
CA ASP A 124 -14.92 12.03 -5.05
C ASP A 124 -13.83 10.99 -5.32
N GLY A 125 -14.19 9.70 -5.43
CA GLY A 125 -13.24 8.62 -5.72
C GLY A 125 -12.24 8.38 -4.60
N ILE A 126 -12.61 8.70 -3.35
CA ILE A 126 -11.76 8.58 -2.18
C ILE A 126 -12.19 7.39 -1.33
N ILE A 127 -11.22 6.60 -0.87
CA ILE A 127 -11.44 5.53 0.10
C ILE A 127 -10.74 5.85 1.41
N THR A 128 -11.41 5.58 2.52
CA THR A 128 -10.90 5.72 3.88
C THR A 128 -10.68 4.36 4.54
N VAL A 129 -9.89 4.32 5.62
CA VAL A 129 -9.70 3.08 6.41
C VAL A 129 -11.01 2.50 6.93
N ASN A 130 -11.99 3.35 7.27
CA ASN A 130 -13.26 2.88 7.82
C ASN A 130 -14.10 2.12 6.78
N ASP A 131 -14.00 2.52 5.52
CA ASP A 131 -14.79 1.97 4.41
C ASP A 131 -14.59 0.46 4.21
N PHE A 132 -13.38 -0.04 4.47
CA PHE A 132 -13.04 -1.46 4.35
C PHE A 132 -12.78 -2.18 5.67
N THR A 133 -12.77 -1.48 6.81
CA THR A 133 -12.59 -2.11 8.14
C THR A 133 -13.86 -2.18 8.97
N GLN A 134 -14.81 -1.26 8.77
CA GLN A 134 -16.08 -1.21 9.50
C GLN A 134 -17.26 -1.71 8.65
N ASN A 135 -17.07 -1.90 7.34
CA ASN A 135 -18.11 -2.44 6.47
C ASN A 135 -18.07 -3.98 6.46
N PRO A 136 -19.06 -4.68 7.04
CA PRO A 136 -19.04 -6.15 7.14
C PRO A 136 -19.18 -6.86 5.78
N ARG A 137 -19.57 -6.12 4.72
CA ARG A 137 -19.65 -6.63 3.35
C ARG A 137 -18.32 -6.53 2.60
N VAL A 138 -17.39 -5.70 3.08
CA VAL A 138 -16.04 -5.64 2.53
C VAL A 138 -15.18 -6.69 3.24
N ARG A 139 -14.86 -7.77 2.52
CA ARG A 139 -14.00 -8.85 3.01
C ARG A 139 -12.80 -8.98 2.07
N LEU A 140 -11.70 -8.36 2.48
CA LEU A 140 -10.47 -8.32 1.69
C LEU A 140 -9.68 -9.63 1.75
N GLU A 141 -10.07 -10.54 2.63
CA GLU A 141 -9.51 -11.87 2.90
C GLU A 141 -10.65 -12.79 3.42
#